data_AF-A0A969KCA5-F1
#
_entry.id   AF-A0A969KCA5-F1
#
_cell.length_a   1.000
_cell.length_b   1.000
_cell.length_c   1.000
_cell.angle_alpha   90.00
_cell.angle_beta   90.00
_cell.angle_gamma   90.00
#
_symmetry.space_group_name_H-M   'P 1'
#
loop_
_entity.id
_entity.type
_entity.pdbx_description
1 polymer ?
#
loop_
_entity_poly.entity_id
_entity_poly.type
_entity_poly.pdbx_seq_one_letter_code
_entity_poly.pdbx_strand_id
1 'polypeptide(L)'
;MSYPTDLSDAEWAIIEPFLPPAKSEGGKRTTDIRLVCNAIFYLTKTGCQWYMLPKDFPPYSTVYYYYRRWQNQGYGKPSTKL
;
A
#
# COMPACT_ATOMS: atom_id res chain seq x y z
N MET A 1 1.24 0.78 -16.93
CA MET A 1 1.15 2.24 -17.11
C MET A 1 1.98 2.90 -16.01
N SER A 2 2.58 4.07 -16.23
CA SER A 2 3.22 4.83 -15.16
C SER A 2 2.48 6.15 -14.94
N TYR A 3 2.20 6.47 -13.68
CA TYR A 3 1.54 7.71 -13.28
C TYR A 3 2.55 8.69 -12.68
N PRO A 4 2.32 10.01 -12.79
CA PRO A 4 3.16 11.02 -12.11
C PRO A 4 3.19 10.89 -10.58
N THR A 5 2.31 10.08 -10.00
CA THR A 5 2.21 9.77 -8.57
C THR A 5 2.92 8.49 -8.19
N ASP A 6 3.44 7.73 -9.15
CA ASP A 6 4.17 6.51 -8.89
C ASP A 6 5.53 6.84 -8.26
N LEU A 7 5.92 6.01 -7.29
CA LEU A 7 7.23 6.16 -6.66
C LEU A 7 8.34 5.77 -7.62
N SER A 8 9.36 6.62 -7.69
CA SER A 8 10.66 6.25 -8.24
C SER A 8 11.31 5.17 -7.37
N ASP A 9 12.31 4.48 -7.92
CA ASP A 9 13.07 3.47 -7.17
C ASP A 9 13.77 4.07 -5.94
N ALA A 10 14.24 5.31 -6.05
CA ALA A 10 14.88 6.03 -4.96
C ALA A 10 13.90 6.35 -3.82
N GLU A 11 12.70 6.84 -4.15
CA GLU A 11 11.67 7.11 -3.14
C GLU A 11 11.14 5.81 -2.52
N TRP A 12 10.99 4.77 -3.35
CA TRP A 12 10.62 3.44 -2.87
C TRP A 12 11.62 2.91 -1.85
N ALA A 13 12.92 3.02 -2.12
CA ALA A 13 13.97 2.58 -1.20
C ALA A 13 13.92 3.30 0.17
N ILE A 14 13.38 4.52 0.22
CA ILE A 14 13.18 5.26 1.47
C ILE A 14 11.94 4.76 2.21
N ILE A 15 10.84 4.47 1.50
CA ILE A 15 9.55 4.10 2.10
C ILE A 15 9.48 2.64 2.52
N GLU A 16 10.00 1.73 1.69
CA GLU A 16 9.93 0.28 1.88
C GLU A 16 10.31 -0.19 3.29
N PRO A 17 11.40 0.29 3.92
CA PRO A 17 11.79 -0.14 5.26
C PRO A 17 10.79 0.20 6.37
N PHE A 18 9.93 1.19 6.15
CA PHE A 18 8.91 1.62 7.12
C PHE A 18 7.60 0.86 6.97
N LEU A 19 7.41 0.14 5.86
CA LEU A 19 6.21 -0.65 5.66
C LEU A 19 6.31 -1.93 6.51
N PRO A 20 5.21 -2.34 7.17
CA PRO A 20 5.23 -3.54 7.99
C PRO A 20 5.58 -4.74 7.10
N PRO A 21 6.48 -5.63 7.58
CA PRO A 21 6.95 -6.75 6.80
C PRO A 21 5.76 -7.59 6.33
N ALA A 22 5.85 -8.08 5.10
CA ALA A 22 4.84 -8.96 4.59
C ALA A 22 4.77 -10.21 5.49
N LYS A 23 3.66 -10.39 6.22
CA LYS A 23 3.47 -11.59 7.04
C LYS A 23 3.55 -12.82 6.12
N SER A 24 4.59 -13.61 6.30
CA SER A 24 4.80 -14.93 5.68
C SER A 24 3.98 -16.03 6.36
N GLU A 25 2.88 -15.71 7.04
CA GLU A 25 2.01 -16.70 7.67
C GLU A 25 0.98 -17.19 6.65
N GLY A 26 1.31 -18.27 5.95
CA GLY A 26 0.31 -19.21 5.41
C GLY A 26 -0.14 -19.04 3.96
N GLY A 27 0.36 -18.06 3.20
CA GLY A 27 0.02 -17.94 1.78
C GLY A 27 0.98 -17.03 1.03
N LYS A 28 1.37 -17.43 -0.20
CA LYS A 28 2.13 -16.58 -1.11
C LYS A 28 1.33 -15.30 -1.33
N ARG A 29 1.79 -14.17 -0.79
CA ARG A 29 1.26 -12.86 -1.17
C ARG A 29 1.61 -12.62 -2.63
N THR A 30 0.62 -12.70 -3.52
CA THR A 30 0.77 -12.37 -4.93
C THR A 30 0.70 -10.86 -5.19
N THR A 31 0.31 -10.06 -4.19
CA THR A 31 0.14 -8.61 -4.34
C THR A 31 1.46 -7.88 -4.13
N ASP A 32 1.88 -7.15 -5.16
CA ASP A 32 2.99 -6.20 -5.10
C ASP A 32 2.63 -5.01 -4.20
N ILE A 33 3.39 -4.85 -3.11
CA ILE A 33 3.17 -3.78 -2.11
C ILE A 33 3.50 -2.40 -2.70
N ARG A 34 4.46 -2.32 -3.63
CA ARG A 34 4.78 -1.05 -4.28
C ARG A 34 3.61 -0.54 -5.11
N LEU A 35 2.94 -1.44 -5.83
CA LEU A 35 1.71 -1.08 -6.56
C LEU A 35 0.58 -0.63 -5.64
N VAL A 36 0.48 -1.20 -4.43
CA VAL A 36 -0.48 -0.73 -3.42
C VAL A 36 -0.13 0.69 -2.94
N CYS A 37 1.16 0.97 -2.70
CA CYS A 37 1.61 2.32 -2.33
C CYS A 37 1.34 3.33 -3.44
N ASN A 38 1.69 3.01 -4.69
CA ASN A 38 1.41 3.87 -5.84
C ASN A 38 -0.10 4.16 -5.97
N ALA A 39 -0.96 3.15 -5.76
CA ALA A 39 -2.42 3.34 -5.77
C ALA A 39 -2.90 4.28 -4.65
N ILE A 40 -2.35 4.16 -3.43
CA ILE A 40 -2.69 5.05 -2.30
C ILE A 40 -2.22 6.49 -2.59
N PHE A 41 -1.03 6.67 -3.16
CA PHE A 41 -0.52 7.98 -3.54
C PHE A 41 -1.35 8.60 -4.67
N TYR A 42 -1.75 7.81 -5.66
CA TYR A 42 -2.67 8.23 -6.69
C TYR A 42 -3.99 8.74 -6.11
N LEU A 43 -4.63 7.95 -5.22
CA LEU A 43 -5.88 8.34 -4.55
C LEU A 43 -5.71 9.63 -3.74
N THR A 44 -4.61 9.75 -2.99
CA THR A 44 -4.35 10.90 -2.13
C THR A 44 -4.07 12.18 -2.93
N LYS A 45 -3.36 12.06 -4.05
CA LYS A 45 -3.00 13.22 -4.89
C LYS A 45 -4.15 13.70 -5.77
N THR A 46 -4.93 12.76 -6.31
CA THR A 46 -6.06 13.07 -7.21
C THR A 46 -7.36 13.34 -6.47
N GLY A 47 -7.51 12.81 -5.25
CA GLY A 47 -8.75 12.88 -4.47
C GLY A 47 -9.89 12.03 -5.07
N CYS A 48 -9.59 11.09 -5.98
CA CYS A 48 -10.64 10.29 -6.61
C CYS A 48 -11.23 9.26 -5.63
N GLN A 49 -12.46 8.82 -5.92
CA GLN A 49 -13.13 7.80 -5.12
C GLN A 49 -12.42 6.45 -5.31
N TRP A 50 -12.43 5.61 -4.26
CA TRP A 50 -11.82 4.27 -4.27
C TRP A 50 -12.26 3.40 -5.46
N TYR A 51 -13.54 3.46 -5.84
CA TYR A 51 -14.09 2.70 -6.97
C TYR A 51 -13.62 3.20 -8.34
N MET A 52 -13.09 4.42 -8.42
CA MET A 52 -12.57 5.04 -9.63
C MET A 52 -11.07 4.81 -9.82
N LEU A 53 -10.46 3.95 -9.00
CA LEU A 53 -9.06 3.59 -9.14
C LEU A 53 -8.83 2.94 -10.53
N PRO A 54 -7.82 3.39 -11.29
CA PRO A 54 -7.49 2.78 -12.58
C PRO A 54 -7.26 1.26 -12.47
N LYS A 55 -7.65 0.51 -13.51
CA LYS A 55 -7.55 -0.96 -13.54
C LYS A 55 -6.11 -1.50 -13.59
N ASP A 56 -5.15 -0.62 -13.87
CA ASP A 56 -3.72 -0.95 -13.86
C ASP A 56 -3.18 -1.14 -12.43
N PHE A 57 -3.89 -0.64 -11.42
CA PHE A 57 -3.58 -0.86 -10.02
C PHE A 57 -4.21 -2.15 -9.48
N PRO A 58 -3.74 -2.66 -8.33
CA PRO A 58 -4.43 -3.73 -7.61
C PRO A 58 -5.90 -3.36 -7.34
N PRO A 59 -6.80 -4.34 -7.23
CA PRO A 59 -8.21 -4.08 -6.96
C PRO A 59 -8.39 -3.14 -5.76
N TYR A 60 -9.29 -2.16 -5.87
CA TYR A 60 -9.49 -1.15 -4.81
C TYR A 60 -9.74 -1.78 -3.44
N SER A 61 -10.39 -2.95 -3.38
CA SER A 61 -10.64 -3.72 -2.16
C SER A 61 -9.34 -4.17 -1.49
N THR A 62 -8.35 -4.57 -2.29
CA THR A 62 -7.01 -4.95 -1.82
C THR A 62 -6.26 -3.70 -1.34
N VAL A 63 -6.26 -2.63 -2.11
CA VAL A 63 -5.60 -1.36 -1.72
C VAL A 63 -6.20 -0.83 -0.41
N TYR A 64 -7.52 -0.85 -0.29
CA TYR A 64 -8.24 -0.44 0.91
C TYR A 64 -7.92 -1.32 2.13
N TYR A 65 -7.83 -2.63 1.94
CA TYR A 65 -7.43 -3.56 2.99
C TYR A 65 -6.05 -3.20 3.58
N TYR A 66 -5.07 -2.95 2.71
CA TYR A 66 -3.73 -2.53 3.15
C TYR A 66 -3.75 -1.16 3.82
N TYR A 67 -4.43 -0.18 3.23
CA TYR A 67 -4.57 1.15 3.80
C TYR A 67 -5.17 1.11 5.22
N ARG A 68 -6.31 0.44 5.40
CA ARG A 68 -6.95 0.25 6.72
C ARG A 68 -6.02 -0.47 7.70
N ARG A 69 -5.34 -1.53 7.23
CA ARG A 69 -4.42 -2.30 8.07
C ARG A 69 -3.26 -1.46 8.56
N TRP A 70 -2.64 -0.66 7.70
CA TRP A 70 -1.52 0.21 8.05
C TRP A 70 -1.96 1.37 8.94
N GLN A 71 -3.13 1.97 8.70
CA GLN A 71 -3.72 2.96 9.61
C GLN A 71 -3.95 2.39 11.01
N ASN A 72 -4.52 1.19 11.11
CA ASN A 72 -4.83 0.57 12.40
C ASN A 72 -3.58 0.08 13.16
N GLN A 73 -2.51 -0.26 12.44
CA GLN A 73 -1.25 -0.67 13.06
C GLN A 73 -0.54 0.50 13.73
N GLY A 74 -0.72 1.73 13.24
CA GLY A 74 -0.13 2.94 13.81
C GLY A 74 1.40 2.91 13.78
N TYR A 75 2.04 3.98 13.30
CA TYR A 75 3.46 4.16 13.60
C TYR A 75 3.62 4.24 15.14
N GLY A 76 4.15 3.18 15.76
CA GLY A 76 4.51 3.18 17.18
C GLY A 76 3.62 2.41 18.16
N LYS A 77 2.72 1.50 17.73
CA LYS A 77 2.24 0.48 18.69
C LYS A 77 3.09 -0.78 18.53
N PRO A 78 3.95 -1.13 19.52
CA PRO A 78 4.54 -2.45 19.52
C PRO A 78 3.40 -3.45 19.42
N SER A 79 3.58 -4.48 18.59
CA SER A 79 2.64 -5.59 18.46
C SER A 79 2.55 -6.28 19.83
N THR A 80 1.73 -5.76 20.74
CA THR A 80 1.42 -6.41 22.01
C THR A 80 0.61 -7.64 21.65
N LYS A 81 1.30 -8.77 21.52
CA LYS A 81 0.70 -10.07 21.75
C LYS A 81 0.30 -10.08 23.23
N LEU A 82 -1.00 -9.95 23.50
CA LEU A 82 -1.61 -10.50 24.71
C LEU A 82 -2.24 -11.83 24.33
#